data_AF-A0A7I7SU28-F1
#
_entry.id   AF-A0A7I7SU28-F1
#
_cell.length_a   1.000
_cell.length_b   1.000
_cell.length_c   1.000
_cell.angle_alpha   90.00
_cell.angle_beta   90.00
_cell.angle_gamma   90.00
#
_symmetry.space_group_name_H-M   'P 1'
#
loop_
_entity.id
_entity.type
_entity.pdbx_description
1 polymer ?
#
loop_
_entity_poly.entity_id
_entity_poly.type
_entity_poly.pdbx_seq_one_letter_code
_entity_poly.pdbx_strand_id
1 'polypeptide(L)'
;MREQFLVEIVDTTAEQLAATGVDHRTALLELNRLFTAWVETEYHRRTHTETGHAPLDRWEQGWTRLGRGPAVPTSADLTEAFLWSEHRTVTKTATVSLHGNTFQVDTALIGRRVELVFSPFDLETIEVRYREVRYGRAVPHIITRHTHPKARPETPNQPRRRPGSTTWR
;
A
#
# COMPACT_ATOMS: atom_id res chain seq x y z
N MET A 1 -10.97 -30.33 -35.90
CA MET A 1 -11.59 -29.00 -36.04
C MET A 1 -12.40 -28.78 -34.77
N ARG A 2 -11.95 -27.90 -33.86
CA ARG A 2 -12.73 -27.50 -32.67
C ARG A 2 -12.85 -25.99 -32.73
N GLU A 3 -14.08 -25.54 -32.89
CA GLU A 3 -14.47 -24.14 -33.00
C GLU A 3 -14.10 -23.41 -31.69
N GLN A 4 -13.25 -22.39 -31.80
CA GLN A 4 -13.03 -21.43 -30.72
C GLN A 4 -14.28 -20.56 -30.66
N PHE A 5 -15.11 -20.74 -29.64
CA PHE A 5 -16.16 -19.78 -29.31
C PHE A 5 -15.48 -18.52 -28.75
N LEU A 6 -15.32 -17.51 -29.60
CA LEU A 6 -15.13 -16.13 -29.16
C LEU A 6 -16.46 -15.70 -28.53
N VAL A 7 -16.61 -15.93 -27.22
CA VAL A 7 -17.72 -15.34 -26.48
C VAL A 7 -17.35 -13.88 -26.27
N GLU A 8 -17.92 -12.98 -27.07
CA GLU A 8 -17.94 -11.56 -26.75
C GLU A 8 -18.74 -11.41 -25.45
N ILE A 9 -18.03 -11.21 -24.34
CA ILE A 9 -18.67 -10.77 -23.10
C ILE A 9 -19.06 -9.33 -23.38
N VAL A 10 -20.33 -9.12 -23.70
CA VAL A 10 -20.88 -7.76 -23.79
C VAL A 10 -20.79 -7.17 -22.39
N ASP A 11 -20.01 -6.10 -22.25
CA ASP A 11 -19.89 -5.39 -20.98
C ASP A 11 -21.28 -4.96 -20.51
N THR A 12 -21.61 -5.30 -19.26
CA THR A 12 -22.86 -4.81 -18.67
C THR A 12 -22.72 -3.32 -18.41
N THR A 13 -23.54 -2.50 -19.07
CA THR A 13 -23.48 -1.05 -18.90
C THR A 13 -24.09 -0.61 -17.56
N ALA A 14 -23.70 0.59 -17.14
CA ALA A 14 -24.24 1.23 -15.97
C ALA A 14 -25.78 1.35 -16.00
N GLU A 15 -26.32 1.67 -17.18
CA GLU A 15 -27.76 1.83 -17.41
C GLU A 15 -28.50 0.49 -17.31
N GLN A 16 -27.88 -0.61 -17.77
CA GLN A 16 -28.46 -1.95 -17.67
C GLN A 16 -28.51 -2.44 -16.22
N LEU A 17 -27.47 -2.16 -15.42
CA LEU A 17 -27.46 -2.46 -13.98
C LEU A 17 -28.54 -1.67 -13.24
N ALA A 18 -28.65 -0.36 -13.51
CA ALA A 18 -29.68 0.48 -12.93
C ALA A 18 -31.10 0.00 -13.28
N ALA A 19 -31.33 -0.47 -14.52
CA ALA A 19 -32.61 -1.03 -14.95
C ALA A 19 -33.00 -2.31 -14.20
N THR A 20 -32.00 -3.07 -13.71
CA THR A 20 -32.24 -4.25 -12.84
C THR A 20 -32.43 -3.89 -11.36
N GLY A 21 -32.37 -2.60 -11.01
CA GLY A 21 -32.47 -2.13 -9.62
C GLY A 21 -31.20 -2.39 -8.79
N VAL A 22 -30.10 -2.79 -9.43
CA VAL A 22 -28.82 -3.06 -8.77
C VAL A 22 -27.92 -1.85 -8.92
N ASP A 23 -27.54 -1.23 -7.79
CA ASP A 23 -26.53 -0.17 -7.79
C ASP A 23 -25.14 -0.72 -8.18
N HIS A 24 -24.34 0.10 -8.87
CA HIS A 24 -23.02 -0.23 -9.39
C HIS A 24 -22.06 -0.71 -8.30
N ARG A 25 -22.13 -0.10 -7.11
CA ARG A 25 -21.31 -0.52 -5.97
C ARG A 25 -21.64 -1.96 -5.58
N THR A 26 -22.93 -2.28 -5.49
CA THR A 26 -23.40 -3.63 -5.15
C THR A 26 -23.01 -4.63 -6.23
N ALA A 27 -23.17 -4.27 -7.50
CA ALA A 27 -22.76 -5.12 -8.62
C ALA A 27 -21.25 -5.43 -8.59
N LEU A 28 -20.41 -4.43 -8.32
CA LEU A 28 -18.95 -4.61 -8.21
C LEU A 28 -18.58 -5.51 -7.02
N LEU A 29 -19.26 -5.37 -5.89
CA LEU A 29 -19.04 -6.23 -4.72
C LEU A 29 -19.39 -7.69 -5.03
N GLU A 30 -20.52 -7.94 -5.70
CA GLU A 30 -20.90 -9.29 -6.11
C GLU A 30 -19.95 -9.87 -7.16
N LEU A 31 -19.52 -9.08 -8.14
CA LEU A 31 -18.52 -9.50 -9.12
C LEU A 31 -17.21 -9.92 -8.43
N ASN A 32 -16.70 -9.09 -7.51
CA ASN A 32 -15.51 -9.43 -6.74
C ASN A 32 -15.71 -10.71 -5.92
N ARG A 33 -16.88 -10.90 -5.31
CA ARG A 33 -17.20 -12.11 -4.54
C ARG A 33 -17.15 -13.36 -5.43
N LEU A 34 -17.81 -13.31 -6.60
CA LEU A 34 -17.85 -14.42 -7.55
C LEU A 34 -16.47 -14.69 -8.16
N PHE A 35 -15.74 -13.63 -8.50
CA PHE A 35 -14.37 -13.72 -9.02
C PHE A 35 -13.44 -14.38 -8.00
N THR A 36 -13.44 -13.91 -6.74
CA THR A 36 -12.64 -14.50 -5.67
C THR A 36 -12.96 -15.98 -5.49
N ALA A 37 -14.25 -16.34 -5.40
CA ALA A 37 -14.66 -17.74 -5.29
C ALA A 37 -14.12 -18.57 -6.46
N TRP A 38 -14.29 -18.10 -7.70
CA TRP A 38 -13.81 -18.80 -8.88
C TRP A 38 -12.28 -18.94 -8.91
N VAL A 39 -11.54 -17.90 -8.53
CA VAL A 39 -10.07 -17.94 -8.45
C VAL A 39 -9.59 -18.96 -7.42
N GLU A 40 -10.21 -18.98 -6.24
CA GLU A 40 -9.81 -19.84 -5.12
C GLU A 40 -10.19 -21.31 -5.32
N THR A 41 -11.33 -21.59 -5.97
CA THR A 41 -11.85 -22.95 -6.11
C THR A 41 -11.53 -23.59 -7.46
N GLU A 42 -11.56 -22.82 -8.56
CA GLU A 42 -11.47 -23.36 -9.92
C GLU A 42 -10.16 -23.00 -10.61
N TYR A 43 -9.86 -21.70 -10.75
CA TYR A 43 -8.79 -21.22 -11.65
C TYR A 43 -7.42 -21.83 -11.33
N HIS A 44 -7.00 -21.75 -10.06
CA HIS A 44 -5.68 -22.26 -9.66
C HIS A 44 -5.55 -23.79 -9.74
N ARG A 45 -6.67 -24.51 -9.74
CA ARG A 45 -6.74 -25.98 -9.70
C ARG A 45 -7.00 -26.61 -11.06
N ARG A 46 -7.60 -25.87 -12.00
CA ARG A 46 -7.94 -26.38 -13.33
C ARG A 46 -6.69 -26.48 -14.20
N THR A 47 -6.54 -27.61 -14.90
CA THR A 47 -5.52 -27.74 -15.95
C THR A 47 -5.80 -26.80 -17.11
N HIS A 48 -4.84 -25.93 -17.41
CA HIS A 48 -4.94 -25.00 -18.54
C HIS A 48 -4.44 -25.67 -19.82
N THR A 49 -5.10 -25.38 -20.94
CA THR A 49 -4.80 -26.00 -22.24
C THR A 49 -3.45 -25.57 -22.82
N GLU A 50 -3.03 -24.33 -22.57
CA GLU A 50 -1.76 -23.80 -23.06
C GLU A 50 -0.54 -24.42 -22.37
N THR A 51 -0.61 -24.59 -21.04
CA THR A 51 0.52 -25.09 -20.24
C THR A 51 0.43 -26.58 -19.94
N GLY A 52 -0.73 -27.20 -20.15
CA GLY A 52 -1.01 -28.59 -19.80
C GLY A 52 -1.00 -28.88 -18.29
N HIS A 53 -0.94 -27.85 -17.44
CA HIS A 53 -0.82 -27.98 -15.99
C HIS A 53 -1.77 -27.02 -15.28
N ALA A 54 -2.13 -27.33 -14.03
CA ALA A 54 -2.80 -26.37 -13.16
C ALA A 54 -1.82 -25.26 -12.73
N PRO A 55 -2.25 -23.98 -12.65
CA PRO A 55 -1.39 -22.89 -12.22
C PRO A 55 -0.74 -23.12 -10.84
N LEU A 56 -1.49 -23.68 -9.87
CA LEU A 56 -0.98 -23.96 -8.54
C LEU A 56 0.14 -25.01 -8.55
N ASP A 57 -0.08 -26.13 -9.24
CA ASP A 57 0.92 -27.18 -9.38
C ASP A 57 2.20 -26.65 -10.03
N ARG A 58 2.05 -25.83 -11.08
CA ARG A 58 3.19 -25.22 -11.77
C ARG A 58 3.97 -24.27 -10.87
N TRP A 59 3.27 -23.51 -10.02
CA TRP A 59 3.88 -22.62 -9.03
C TRP A 59 4.67 -23.40 -7.97
N GLU A 60 4.08 -24.45 -7.40
CA GLU A 60 4.73 -25.32 -6.40
C GLU A 60 5.95 -26.06 -6.96
N GLN A 61 5.84 -26.57 -8.18
CA GLN A 61 6.98 -27.17 -8.89
C GLN A 61 8.11 -26.17 -9.13
N GLY A 62 7.76 -24.90 -9.39
CA GLY A 62 8.72 -23.81 -9.52
C GLY A 62 9.59 -23.65 -8.28
N TRP A 63 8.97 -23.61 -7.10
CA TRP A 63 9.68 -23.51 -5.83
C TRP A 63 10.47 -24.77 -5.48
N THR A 64 9.89 -25.94 -5.75
CA THR A 64 10.57 -27.23 -5.58
C THR A 64 11.87 -27.29 -6.39
N ARG A 65 11.83 -26.85 -7.67
CA ARG A 65 13.02 -26.77 -8.54
C ARG A 65 14.10 -25.85 -7.97
N LEU A 66 13.69 -24.73 -7.35
CA LEU A 66 14.60 -23.76 -6.76
C LEU A 66 15.14 -24.19 -5.39
N GLY A 67 14.61 -25.26 -4.79
CA GLY A 67 15.00 -25.74 -3.46
C GLY A 67 14.69 -24.76 -2.33
N ARG A 68 13.77 -23.81 -2.54
CA ARG A 68 13.36 -22.80 -1.56
C ARG A 68 11.91 -22.40 -1.77
N GLY A 69 11.28 -21.87 -0.72
CA GLY A 69 9.96 -21.23 -0.82
C GLY A 69 10.02 -19.77 -1.27
N PRO A 70 8.86 -19.14 -1.49
CA PRO A 70 8.78 -17.69 -1.68
C PRO A 70 9.36 -16.97 -0.45
N ALA A 71 10.03 -15.84 -0.69
CA ALA A 71 10.51 -14.99 0.39
C ALA A 71 9.31 -14.38 1.12
N VAL A 72 9.23 -14.62 2.43
CA VAL A 72 8.22 -13.97 3.28
C VAL A 72 8.77 -12.60 3.65
N PRO A 73 8.07 -11.50 3.32
CA PRO A 73 8.53 -10.16 3.68
C PRO A 73 8.59 -10.01 5.20
N THR A 74 9.63 -9.32 5.68
CA THR A 74 9.74 -8.99 7.10
C THR A 74 8.71 -7.93 7.48
N SER A 75 8.45 -7.76 8.79
CA SER A 75 7.60 -6.66 9.27
C SER A 75 8.12 -5.28 8.84
N ALA A 76 9.44 -5.12 8.70
CA ALA A 76 10.06 -3.91 8.20
C ALA A 76 9.77 -3.69 6.71
N ASP A 77 9.84 -4.74 5.88
CA ASP A 77 9.51 -4.65 4.44
C ASP A 77 8.04 -4.29 4.22
N LEU A 78 7.14 -4.90 5.02
CA LEU A 78 5.72 -4.57 4.99
C LEU A 78 5.49 -3.12 5.41
N THR A 79 6.13 -2.67 6.50
CA THR A 79 6.01 -1.29 6.97
C THR A 79 6.46 -0.30 5.89
N GLU A 80 7.62 -0.56 5.29
CA GLU A 80 8.20 0.24 4.21
C GLU A 80 7.25 0.35 3.01
N ALA A 81 6.59 -0.74 2.61
CA ALA A 81 5.67 -0.77 1.46
C ALA A 81 4.42 0.13 1.64
N PHE A 82 4.06 0.48 2.87
CA PHE A 82 2.94 1.37 3.19
C PHE A 82 3.36 2.82 3.47
N LEU A 83 4.67 3.13 3.45
CA LEU A 83 5.12 4.50 3.60
C LEU A 83 4.76 5.33 2.37
N TRP A 84 4.40 6.58 2.61
CA TRP A 84 4.13 7.55 1.57
C TRP A 84 5.41 8.30 1.26
N SER A 85 5.58 8.69 0.00
CA SER A 85 6.69 9.54 -0.42
C SER A 85 6.21 10.84 -1.06
N GLU A 86 6.90 11.94 -0.73
CA GLU A 86 6.72 13.21 -1.42
C GLU A 86 8.07 13.88 -1.70
N HIS A 87 8.22 14.46 -2.89
CA HIS A 87 9.44 15.16 -3.25
C HIS A 87 9.37 16.64 -2.87
N ARG A 88 10.38 17.11 -2.14
CA ARG A 88 10.52 18.52 -1.73
C ARG A 88 11.92 19.02 -2.05
N THR A 89 12.04 20.32 -2.32
CA THR A 89 13.34 20.97 -2.49
C THR A 89 13.77 21.56 -1.15
N VAL A 90 14.99 21.26 -0.73
CA VAL A 90 15.56 21.80 0.51
C VAL A 90 15.88 23.28 0.34
N THR A 91 15.46 24.09 1.29
CA THR A 91 15.69 25.54 1.30
C THR A 91 17.14 25.89 1.60
N LYS A 92 17.51 27.17 1.46
CA LYS A 92 18.84 27.69 1.81
C LYS A 92 19.18 27.54 3.29
N THR A 93 18.18 27.36 4.16
CA THR A 93 18.35 27.17 5.60
C THR A 93 18.31 25.71 6.01
N ALA A 94 18.51 24.77 5.07
CA ALA A 94 18.47 23.32 5.32
C ALA A 94 17.13 22.85 5.92
N THR A 95 16.01 23.41 5.45
CA THR A 95 14.67 23.00 5.87
C THR A 95 13.82 22.51 4.70
N VAL A 96 12.81 21.70 5.02
CA VAL A 96 11.75 21.27 4.10
C VAL A 96 10.39 21.46 4.77
N SER A 97 9.38 21.80 3.97
CA SER A 97 8.00 21.93 4.46
C SER A 97 7.13 20.82 3.89
N LEU A 98 6.34 20.18 4.75
CA LEU A 98 5.45 19.09 4.41
C LEU A 98 4.15 19.22 5.22
N HIS A 99 3.00 19.30 4.55
CA HIS A 99 1.66 19.41 5.16
C HIS A 99 1.50 20.45 6.28
N GLY A 100 2.17 21.61 6.17
CA GLY A 100 2.11 22.68 7.17
C GLY A 100 3.10 22.51 8.33
N ASN A 101 3.94 21.47 8.30
CA ASN A 101 5.07 21.29 9.19
C ASN A 101 6.37 21.69 8.48
N THR A 102 7.37 22.05 9.27
CA THR A 102 8.73 22.34 8.79
C THR A 102 9.71 21.43 9.52
N PHE A 103 10.62 20.83 8.77
CA PHE A 103 11.64 19.92 9.26
C PHE A 103 13.02 20.41 8.83
N GLN A 104 13.99 20.27 9.73
CA GLN A 104 15.39 20.47 9.44
C GLN A 104 15.99 19.19 8.88
N VAL A 105 16.81 19.32 7.85
CA VAL A 105 17.51 18.22 7.17
C VAL A 105 19.01 18.50 7.14
N ASP A 106 19.79 17.56 6.62
CA ASP A 106 21.23 17.76 6.45
C ASP A 106 21.51 18.96 5.52
N THR A 107 22.40 19.85 5.96
CA THR A 107 22.89 21.00 5.20
C THR A 107 23.52 20.63 3.85
N ALA A 108 24.07 19.41 3.71
CA ALA A 108 24.59 18.91 2.44
C ALA A 108 23.51 18.80 1.34
N LEU A 109 22.23 18.75 1.75
CA LEU A 109 21.09 18.63 0.85
C LEU A 109 20.51 19.99 0.42
N ILE A 110 21.07 21.13 0.86
CA ILE A 110 20.60 22.47 0.46
C ILE A 110 20.48 22.59 -1.06
N GLY A 111 19.32 23.03 -1.54
CA GLY A 111 19.03 23.20 -2.97
C GLY A 111 18.80 21.88 -3.73
N ARG A 112 18.85 20.73 -3.06
CA ARG A 112 18.57 19.42 -3.67
C ARG A 112 17.09 19.09 -3.56
N ARG A 113 16.56 18.39 -4.57
CA ARG A 113 15.24 17.75 -4.52
C ARG A 113 15.39 16.41 -3.83
N VAL A 114 14.81 16.28 -2.64
CA VAL A 114 14.87 15.09 -1.79
C VAL A 114 13.50 14.42 -1.76
N GLU A 115 13.49 13.13 -1.51
CA GLU A 115 12.30 12.35 -1.24
C GLU A 115 12.11 12.27 0.28
N LEU A 116 10.93 12.66 0.75
CA LEU A 116 10.51 12.53 2.14
C LEU A 116 9.62 11.31 2.25
N VAL A 117 10.05 10.31 3.02
CA VAL A 117 9.33 9.06 3.23
C VAL A 117 8.77 9.03 4.65
N PHE A 118 7.46 8.84 4.79
CA PHE A 118 6.78 8.99 6.08
C PHE A 118 5.54 8.10 6.18
N SER A 119 5.08 7.85 7.41
CA SER A 119 3.79 7.21 7.64
C SER A 119 2.68 8.24 7.50
N PRO A 120 1.60 7.98 6.74
CA PRO A 120 0.47 8.93 6.67
C PRO A 120 -0.19 9.17 8.03
N PHE A 121 0.02 8.30 9.02
CA PHE A 121 -0.52 8.41 10.37
C PHE A 121 0.43 9.08 11.38
N ASP A 122 1.72 9.21 11.04
CA ASP A 122 2.75 9.83 11.87
C ASP A 122 3.67 10.72 11.03
N LEU A 123 3.46 12.03 11.12
CA LEU A 123 4.29 13.05 10.48
C LEU A 123 5.48 13.51 11.34
N GLU A 124 5.66 12.98 12.56
CA GLU A 124 6.83 13.31 13.38
C GLU A 124 8.07 12.55 12.91
N THR A 125 7.87 11.35 12.35
CA THR A 125 8.95 10.50 11.84
C THR A 125 9.03 10.57 10.32
N ILE A 126 9.93 11.40 9.80
CA ILE A 126 10.18 11.52 8.36
C ILE A 126 11.61 11.11 8.04
N GLU A 127 11.77 10.15 7.14
CA GLU A 127 13.06 9.75 6.58
C GLU A 127 13.34 10.55 5.31
N VAL A 128 14.57 11.06 5.17
CA VAL A 128 15.01 11.82 4.00
C VAL A 128 15.84 10.92 3.11
N ARG A 129 15.48 10.85 1.83
CA ARG A 129 16.22 10.13 0.79
C ARG A 129 16.67 11.07 -0.32
N TYR A 130 17.86 10.84 -0.84
CA TYR A 130 18.36 11.54 -2.02
C TYR A 130 19.11 10.56 -2.91
N ARG A 131 18.69 10.45 -4.18
CA ARG A 131 19.23 9.47 -5.15
C ARG A 131 19.25 8.05 -4.60
N GLU A 132 18.12 7.61 -4.03
CA GLU A 132 17.94 6.28 -3.42
C GLU A 132 18.79 6.01 -2.17
N VAL A 133 19.63 6.96 -1.74
CA VAL A 133 20.41 6.87 -0.51
C VAL A 133 19.63 7.49 0.64
N ARG A 134 19.61 6.80 1.79
CA ARG A 134 19.03 7.29 3.05
C ARG A 134 19.99 8.29 3.71
N TYR A 135 19.50 9.50 3.97
CA TYR A 135 20.23 10.57 4.67
C TYR A 135 19.79 10.70 6.13
N GLY A 136 18.93 9.80 6.61
CA GLY A 136 18.45 9.77 7.99
C GLY A 136 17.17 10.59 8.18
N ARG A 137 16.82 10.79 9.44
CA ARG A 137 15.55 11.42 9.84
C ARG A 137 15.62 12.94 9.80
N ALA A 138 14.57 13.56 9.28
CA ALA A 138 14.39 15.00 9.38
C ALA A 138 14.02 15.36 10.83
N VAL A 139 14.66 16.39 11.38
CA VAL A 139 14.38 16.86 12.74
C VAL A 139 13.19 17.80 12.68
N PRO A 140 12.10 17.54 13.41
CA PRO A 140 10.96 18.46 13.42
C PRO A 140 11.34 19.83 13.98
N HIS A 141 11.06 20.88 13.22
CA HIS A 141 11.34 22.26 13.62
C HIS A 141 10.06 22.98 14.04
N ILE A 142 8.98 22.82 13.26
CA ILE A 142 7.63 23.29 13.59
C ILE A 142 6.66 22.18 13.21
N ILE A 143 5.96 21.59 14.19
CA ILE A 143 4.89 20.61 13.96
C ILE A 143 3.57 21.26 14.33
N THR A 144 2.67 21.38 13.35
CA THR A 144 1.28 21.81 13.56
C THR A 144 0.30 20.66 13.38
N ARG A 145 0.64 19.65 12.56
CA ARG A 145 -0.21 18.51 12.25
C ARG A 145 0.57 17.19 12.38
N HIS A 146 0.01 16.23 13.11
CA HIS A 146 0.67 14.94 13.34
C HIS A 146 0.27 13.83 12.35
N THR A 147 -0.74 14.07 11.51
CA THR A 147 -1.33 13.09 10.59
C THR A 147 -1.59 13.70 9.22
N HIS A 148 -1.32 12.96 8.15
CA HIS A 148 -1.54 13.44 6.78
C HIS A 148 -3.02 13.81 6.54
N PRO A 149 -3.36 14.92 5.85
CA PRO A 149 -4.75 15.38 5.68
C PRO A 149 -5.70 14.38 5.02
N LYS A 150 -5.18 13.48 4.19
CA LYS A 150 -5.96 12.41 3.52
C LYS A 150 -5.97 11.07 4.26
N ALA A 151 -5.25 10.95 5.38
CA ALA A 151 -5.27 9.71 6.14
C ALA A 151 -6.63 9.54 6.81
N ARG A 152 -7.27 8.38 6.58
CA ARG A 152 -8.46 7.96 7.32
C ARG A 152 -8.03 6.86 8.30
N PRO A 153 -7.98 7.14 9.62
CA PRO A 153 -7.67 6.11 10.58
C PRO A 153 -8.80 5.08 10.61
N GLU A 154 -8.49 3.79 10.44
CA GLU A 154 -9.48 2.71 10.57
C GLU A 154 -9.91 2.47 12.03
N THR A 155 -9.08 2.89 12.99
CA THR A 155 -9.37 2.81 14.43
C THR A 155 -9.41 4.22 15.01
N PRO A 156 -10.49 4.62 15.73
CA PRO A 156 -10.51 5.89 16.45
C PRO A 156 -9.33 5.96 17.42
N ASN A 157 -8.64 7.09 17.45
CA ASN A 157 -7.53 7.34 18.38
C ASN A 157 -8.03 7.20 19.83
N GLN A 158 -7.80 6.05 20.46
CA GLN A 158 -8.04 5.93 21.90
C GLN A 158 -6.99 6.78 22.61
N PRO A 159 -7.38 7.77 23.43
CA PRO A 159 -6.42 8.55 24.18
C PRO A 159 -5.62 7.60 25.08
N ARG A 160 -4.29 7.61 24.95
CA ARG A 160 -3.38 6.87 25.83
C ARG A 160 -3.74 7.19 27.27
N ARG A 161 -4.27 6.21 28.01
CA ARG A 161 -4.49 6.32 29.45
C ARG A 161 -3.16 6.72 30.09
N ARG A 162 -3.11 7.89 30.73
CA ARG A 162 -1.98 8.30 31.55
C ARG A 162 -1.78 7.22 32.63
N PRO A 163 -0.58 6.66 32.82
CA PRO A 163 -0.34 5.77 33.95
C PRO A 163 -0.58 6.57 35.22
N GLY A 164 -1.55 6.13 36.02
CA GLY A 164 -1.84 6.72 37.32
C GLY A 164 -0.61 6.59 38.22
N SER A 165 -0.32 7.64 38.97
CA SER A 165 0.70 7.64 40.00
C SER A 165 0.34 6.63 41.09
N THR A 166 0.99 5.47 41.12
CA THR A 166 0.95 4.57 42.28
C THR A 166 1.90 5.14 43.34
N THR A 167 1.33 5.86 44.30
CA THR A 167 1.99 6.20 45.56
C THR A 167 1.96 4.95 46.46
N TRP A 168 3.10 4.36 46.76
CA TRP A 168 3.22 3.32 47.79
C TRP A 168 3.20 3.98 49.17
N ARG A 169 2.42 3.41 50.10
CA ARG A 169 2.52 3.65 51.55
C ARG A 169 2.80 2.30 52.22
#